data_AF-A0A699Z0D0-F1
#
_entry.id   AF-A0A699Z0D0-F1
#
_cell.length_a   1.000
_cell.length_b   1.000
_cell.length_c   1.000
_cell.angle_alpha   90.00
_cell.angle_beta   90.00
_cell.angle_gamma   90.00
#
_symmetry.space_group_name_H-M   'P 1'
#
loop_
_entity.id
_entity.type
_entity.pdbx_description
1 polymer ?
#
loop_
_entity_poly.entity_id
_entity_poly.type
_entity_poly.pdbx_seq_one_letter_code
_entity_poly.pdbx_strand_id
1 'polypeptide(L)'
;NSQAEVPSEPTALPSPTSKPTSNPRQYHVITSAQGFGNHWQARIHYWWYQRQRQLCQSQGQCDMGGFTRLLHSGEADDLMDEVPTVVVRPIPKEAIPGGDTSYVVLNRPYAFMQCYIVPKQYPDIVRSFIGNVSDAELAEVPQIGNSPTFISVRDFRKLAPVWYNTTMDIFKDETAHKAWNWVLEMYGYSLATVRAGLHKGLTTSVNLLAHPPFDTSEQASNGQPFYILHLTYPMRYNKTGGVVNSELQSIWTFDKRVYQESVPPRGLALPPPVVKNDFARLIINMLNEATNAIPCWDEYVATRKVTTACPPSQSAVTTTTTLATANQA
;
A
#
# COMPACT_ATOMS: atom_id res chain seq x y z
N ASN A 1 -37.38 -14.37 -38.49
CA ASN A 1 -35.89 -14.29 -38.45
C ASN A 1 -35.47 -12.88 -38.07
N SER A 2 -35.23 -12.65 -36.77
CA SER A 2 -34.63 -11.43 -36.24
C SER A 2 -33.47 -11.88 -35.34
N GLN A 3 -32.27 -11.94 -35.90
CA GLN A 3 -31.06 -12.14 -35.08
C GLN A 3 -30.62 -10.80 -34.53
N ALA A 4 -30.37 -10.75 -33.22
CA ALA A 4 -29.83 -9.57 -32.56
C ALA A 4 -28.36 -9.39 -32.95
N GLU A 5 -27.99 -8.14 -33.23
CA GLU A 5 -26.62 -7.77 -33.59
C GLU A 5 -25.73 -7.78 -32.35
N VAL A 6 -24.60 -8.49 -32.41
CA VAL A 6 -23.64 -8.57 -31.32
C VAL A 6 -22.78 -7.30 -31.33
N PRO A 7 -22.63 -6.57 -30.20
CA PRO A 7 -21.78 -5.39 -30.15
C PRO A 7 -20.33 -5.74 -30.47
N SER A 8 -19.75 -5.06 -31.47
CA SER A 8 -18.36 -5.26 -31.88
C SER A 8 -17.39 -4.90 -30.76
N GLU A 9 -16.34 -5.72 -30.62
CA GLU A 9 -15.22 -5.51 -29.72
C GLU A 9 -14.59 -4.10 -29.93
N PRO A 10 -14.22 -3.35 -28.87
CA PRO A 10 -13.64 -2.02 -29.03
C PRO A 10 -12.23 -2.11 -29.64
N THR A 11 -12.17 -1.95 -30.97
CA THR A 11 -10.91 -1.87 -31.72
C THR A 11 -10.11 -0.63 -31.34
N ALA A 12 -8.83 -0.85 -31.08
CA ALA A 12 -7.77 0.12 -30.78
C ALA A 12 -7.79 0.78 -29.38
N LEU A 13 -6.74 0.46 -28.61
CA LEU A 13 -6.25 1.29 -27.51
C LEU A 13 -5.94 2.72 -28.04
N PRO A 14 -6.19 3.78 -27.24
CA PRO A 14 -5.80 5.13 -27.62
C PRO A 14 -4.28 5.19 -27.88
N SER A 15 -3.91 5.77 -29.02
CA SER A 15 -2.51 5.81 -29.47
C SER A 15 -1.67 6.65 -28.50
N PRO A 16 -0.52 6.16 -28.01
CA PRO A 16 0.33 6.92 -27.09
C PRO A 16 1.12 7.99 -27.85
N THR A 17 0.48 9.13 -28.14
CA THR A 17 1.15 10.32 -28.72
C THR A 17 1.91 11.14 -27.65
N SER A 18 2.62 10.46 -26.76
CA SER A 18 3.73 11.02 -26.01
C SER A 18 5.03 10.38 -26.53
N LYS A 19 5.92 11.21 -27.08
CA LYS A 19 7.26 10.75 -27.49
C LYS A 19 7.93 10.06 -26.28
N PRO A 20 8.58 8.89 -26.44
CA PRO A 20 9.32 8.27 -25.36
C PRO A 20 10.32 9.26 -24.78
N THR A 21 10.18 9.58 -23.50
CA THR A 21 11.14 10.46 -22.82
C THR A 21 12.46 9.72 -22.72
N SER A 22 13.56 10.39 -23.09
CA SER A 22 14.84 9.75 -23.42
C SER A 22 15.65 9.25 -22.22
N ASN A 23 15.00 8.95 -21.08
CA ASN A 23 15.64 8.37 -19.91
C ASN A 23 15.39 6.85 -19.86
N PRO A 24 16.39 5.99 -20.16
CA PRO A 24 16.23 4.54 -20.15
C PRO A 24 16.04 3.94 -18.74
N ARG A 25 16.22 4.72 -17.68
CA ARG A 25 15.99 4.31 -16.28
C ARG A 25 14.59 4.67 -15.76
N GLN A 26 13.77 5.32 -16.57
CA GLN A 26 12.48 5.83 -16.13
C GLN A 26 11.52 4.69 -15.75
N TYR A 27 10.93 4.77 -14.55
CA TYR A 27 10.02 3.75 -14.02
C TYR A 27 8.57 4.25 -13.96
N HIS A 28 7.62 3.33 -14.16
CA HIS A 28 6.19 3.60 -14.05
C HIS A 28 5.63 2.99 -12.77
N VAL A 29 4.89 3.78 -11.98
CA VAL A 29 4.26 3.32 -10.73
C VAL A 29 2.86 2.78 -11.04
N ILE A 30 2.58 1.55 -10.63
CA ILE A 30 1.24 0.98 -10.68
C ILE A 30 0.74 0.76 -9.26
N THR A 31 -0.43 1.31 -8.93
CA THR A 31 -1.13 1.01 -7.67
C THR A 31 -2.39 0.20 -7.96
N SER A 32 -2.52 -0.98 -7.37
CA SER A 32 -3.75 -1.79 -7.46
C SER A 32 -4.63 -1.44 -6.27
N ALA A 33 -5.74 -0.77 -6.51
CA ALA A 33 -6.61 -0.25 -5.46
C ALA A 33 -8.08 -0.20 -5.92
N GLN A 34 -8.94 -0.91 -5.20
CA GLN A 34 -10.39 -0.90 -5.34
C GLN A 34 -11.03 -0.67 -3.96
N GLY A 35 -12.22 -0.08 -3.95
CA GLY A 35 -13.09 0.01 -2.78
C GLY A 35 -12.83 1.27 -1.93
N PHE A 36 -13.89 1.72 -1.25
CA PHE A 36 -13.94 3.04 -0.63
C PHE A 36 -12.80 3.31 0.35
N GLY A 37 -12.50 2.37 1.25
CA GLY A 37 -11.40 2.50 2.21
C GLY A 37 -10.02 2.71 1.57
N ASN A 38 -9.85 2.43 0.28
CA ASN A 38 -8.61 2.68 -0.48
C ASN A 38 -8.65 3.97 -1.32
N HIS A 39 -9.81 4.62 -1.53
CA HIS A 39 -9.91 5.84 -2.34
C HIS A 39 -9.06 6.98 -1.76
N TRP A 40 -9.27 7.33 -0.49
CA TRP A 40 -8.52 8.41 0.15
C TRP A 40 -7.01 8.09 0.24
N GLN A 41 -6.65 6.82 0.45
CA GLN A 41 -5.26 6.34 0.44
C GLN A 41 -4.62 6.55 -0.94
N ALA A 42 -5.34 6.22 -2.01
CA ALA A 42 -4.88 6.40 -3.39
C ALA A 42 -4.73 7.88 -3.77
N ARG A 43 -5.64 8.77 -3.35
CA ARG A 43 -5.53 10.23 -3.54
C ARG A 43 -4.26 10.79 -2.89
N ILE A 44 -4.05 10.49 -1.61
CA ILE A 44 -2.88 10.94 -0.85
C ILE A 44 -1.58 10.39 -1.47
N HIS A 45 -1.55 9.11 -1.85
CA HIS A 45 -0.39 8.50 -2.51
C HIS A 45 -0.08 9.15 -3.86
N TYR A 46 -1.11 9.42 -4.68
CA TYR A 46 -0.93 10.08 -5.98
C TYR A 46 -0.44 11.52 -5.84
N TRP A 47 -0.97 12.29 -4.86
CA TRP A 47 -0.49 13.64 -4.56
C TRP A 47 1.00 13.64 -4.14
N TRP A 48 1.39 12.74 -3.24
CA TRP A 48 2.80 12.58 -2.84
C TRP A 48 3.69 12.20 -4.02
N TYR A 49 3.23 11.29 -4.89
CA TYR A 49 3.92 10.94 -6.13
C TYR A 49 4.10 12.15 -7.06
N GLN A 50 3.05 12.96 -7.28
CA GLN A 50 3.12 14.16 -8.12
C GLN A 50 4.11 15.17 -7.57
N ARG A 51 4.06 15.45 -6.27
CA ARG A 51 4.99 16.37 -5.59
C ARG A 51 6.43 15.89 -5.68
N GLN A 52 6.69 14.62 -5.38
CA GLN A 52 8.03 14.05 -5.45
C GLN A 52 8.56 14.06 -6.89
N ARG A 53 7.70 13.79 -7.88
CA ARG A 53 8.05 13.88 -9.31
C ARG A 53 8.42 15.30 -9.72
N GLN A 54 7.69 16.31 -9.27
CA GLN A 54 8.01 17.73 -9.56
C GLN A 54 9.37 18.12 -8.96
N LEU A 55 9.65 17.74 -7.71
CA LEU A 55 10.95 17.98 -7.06
C LEU A 55 12.10 17.25 -7.80
N CYS A 56 11.88 15.98 -8.12
CA CYS A 56 12.79 15.13 -8.91
C CYS A 56 13.09 15.75 -10.29
N GLN A 57 12.08 16.30 -10.96
CA GLN A 57 12.22 17.00 -12.25
C GLN A 57 12.99 18.33 -12.12
N SER A 58 12.74 19.12 -11.08
CA SER A 58 13.45 20.40 -10.87
C SER A 58 14.95 20.21 -10.56
N GLN A 59 15.33 19.02 -10.09
CA GLN A 59 16.73 18.62 -9.85
C GLN A 59 17.42 18.01 -11.09
N GLY A 60 16.70 17.81 -12.21
CA GLY A 60 17.26 17.35 -13.48
C GLY A 60 17.64 15.86 -13.58
N GLN A 61 17.62 15.11 -12.48
CA GLN A 61 17.97 13.68 -12.42
C GLN A 61 16.74 12.82 -12.10
N CYS A 62 15.75 12.80 -13.00
CA CYS A 62 14.46 12.18 -12.70
C CYS A 62 14.16 10.88 -13.44
N ASP A 63 14.17 9.77 -12.68
CA ASP A 63 13.73 8.44 -13.09
C ASP A 63 12.19 8.26 -12.91
N MET A 64 11.46 9.22 -12.34
CA MET A 64 9.99 9.10 -12.15
C MET A 64 9.22 9.28 -13.46
N GLY A 65 8.61 8.19 -13.94
CA GLY A 65 7.83 8.11 -15.18
C GLY A 65 6.39 8.55 -15.03
N GLY A 66 5.45 7.61 -15.23
CA GLY A 66 4.02 7.81 -14.98
C GLY A 66 3.54 7.13 -13.70
N PHE A 67 2.27 7.36 -13.38
CA PHE A 67 1.54 6.67 -12.31
C PHE A 67 0.21 6.20 -12.89
N THR A 68 -0.20 4.99 -12.57
CA THR A 68 -1.50 4.45 -12.98
C THR A 68 -2.13 3.66 -11.84
N ARG A 69 -3.39 3.94 -11.55
CA ARG A 69 -4.22 3.07 -10.73
C ARG A 69 -4.80 1.96 -11.60
N LEU A 70 -4.62 0.71 -11.18
CA LEU A 70 -5.31 -0.45 -11.71
C LEU A 70 -6.59 -0.64 -10.90
N LEU A 71 -7.73 -0.35 -11.52
CA LEU A 71 -9.06 -0.46 -10.89
C LEU A 71 -9.71 -1.78 -11.32
N HIS A 72 -9.78 -2.72 -10.40
CA HIS A 72 -10.16 -4.12 -10.67
C HIS A 72 -11.62 -4.48 -10.34
N SER A 73 -12.48 -3.48 -10.23
CA SER A 73 -13.95 -3.62 -10.14
C SER A 73 -14.61 -4.09 -11.43
N GLY A 74 -13.97 -3.86 -12.58
CA GLY A 74 -14.62 -3.94 -13.90
C GLY A 74 -15.43 -2.70 -14.30
N GLU A 75 -15.76 -1.84 -13.34
CA GLU A 75 -16.55 -0.62 -13.51
C GLU A 75 -15.76 0.63 -13.11
N ALA A 76 -16.05 1.77 -13.74
CA ALA A 76 -15.43 3.06 -13.45
C ALA A 76 -15.86 3.63 -12.08
N ASP A 77 -15.05 4.54 -11.52
CA ASP A 77 -15.37 5.30 -10.31
C ASP A 77 -14.96 6.79 -10.41
N ASP A 78 -15.38 7.58 -9.43
CA ASP A 78 -15.18 9.03 -9.33
C ASP A 78 -13.70 9.45 -9.17
N LEU A 79 -12.84 8.55 -8.69
CA LEU A 79 -11.41 8.81 -8.58
C LEU A 79 -10.69 8.79 -9.96
N MET A 80 -11.35 8.31 -11.02
CA MET A 80 -10.78 8.29 -12.38
C MET A 80 -10.55 9.70 -12.97
N ASP A 81 -11.31 10.71 -12.53
CA ASP A 81 -11.18 12.09 -12.98
C ASP A 81 -9.92 12.79 -12.41
N GLU A 82 -9.36 12.26 -11.32
CA GLU A 82 -8.17 12.80 -10.65
C GLU A 82 -6.92 11.92 -10.88
N VAL A 83 -7.05 10.61 -10.72
CA VAL A 83 -5.94 9.65 -10.78
C VAL A 83 -6.00 8.90 -12.11
N PRO A 84 -4.94 8.93 -12.96
CA PRO A 84 -4.88 8.16 -14.20
C PRO A 84 -5.15 6.68 -13.91
N THR A 85 -6.25 6.15 -14.43
CA THR A 85 -6.79 4.85 -14.04
C THR A 85 -7.03 3.99 -15.28
N VAL A 86 -6.66 2.71 -15.18
CA VAL A 86 -7.08 1.67 -16.14
C VAL A 86 -8.06 0.75 -15.40
N VAL A 87 -9.30 0.71 -15.89
CA VAL A 87 -10.30 -0.26 -15.45
C VAL A 87 -9.97 -1.61 -16.08
N VAL A 88 -9.88 -2.65 -15.26
CA VAL A 88 -9.68 -4.03 -15.71
C VAL A 88 -10.82 -4.91 -15.23
N ARG A 89 -11.33 -5.74 -16.13
CA ARG A 89 -12.42 -6.67 -15.82
C ARG A 89 -11.91 -7.79 -14.91
N PRO A 90 -12.59 -8.10 -13.80
CA PRO A 90 -12.28 -9.27 -13.01
C PRO A 90 -12.46 -10.55 -13.82
N ILE A 91 -11.77 -11.61 -13.40
CA ILE A 91 -11.99 -12.96 -13.94
C ILE A 91 -13.46 -13.34 -13.66
N PRO A 92 -14.22 -13.83 -14.64
CA PRO A 92 -15.60 -14.29 -14.42
C PRO A 92 -15.67 -15.32 -13.30
N LYS A 93 -16.68 -15.25 -12.44
CA LYS A 93 -16.78 -16.12 -11.24
C LYS A 93 -16.85 -17.61 -11.63
N GLU A 94 -17.42 -17.86 -12.79
CA GLU A 94 -17.61 -19.16 -13.43
C GLU A 94 -16.28 -19.78 -13.89
N ALA A 95 -15.24 -18.95 -14.11
CA ALA A 95 -13.90 -19.38 -14.50
C ALA A 95 -12.98 -19.64 -13.29
N ILE A 96 -13.46 -19.48 -12.05
CA ILE A 96 -12.68 -19.70 -10.83
C ILE A 96 -13.22 -20.91 -10.05
N PRO A 97 -12.54 -22.07 -10.08
CA PRO A 97 -12.90 -23.21 -9.26
C PRO A 97 -12.90 -22.84 -7.76
N GLY A 98 -14.05 -22.97 -7.10
CA GLY A 98 -14.22 -22.59 -5.69
C GLY A 98 -14.78 -21.19 -5.43
N GLY A 99 -14.95 -20.35 -6.46
CA GLY A 99 -15.69 -19.08 -6.34
C GLY A 99 -14.95 -17.92 -5.64
N ASP A 100 -13.65 -18.05 -5.39
CA ASP A 100 -12.82 -16.99 -4.80
C ASP A 100 -12.58 -15.86 -5.81
N THR A 101 -13.29 -14.74 -5.68
CA THR A 101 -13.26 -13.63 -6.65
C THR A 101 -12.06 -12.68 -6.48
N SER A 102 -10.99 -13.10 -5.79
CA SER A 102 -9.82 -12.28 -5.54
C SER A 102 -8.89 -12.17 -6.77
N TYR A 103 -8.27 -11.00 -6.92
CA TYR A 103 -7.43 -10.69 -8.08
C TYR A 103 -6.03 -11.33 -7.94
N VAL A 104 -5.70 -12.31 -8.77
CA VAL A 104 -4.40 -12.99 -8.73
C VAL A 104 -3.28 -12.02 -9.13
N VAL A 105 -2.40 -11.68 -8.18
CA VAL A 105 -1.38 -10.64 -8.36
C VAL A 105 -0.20 -11.14 -9.21
N LEU A 106 0.00 -10.50 -10.36
CA LEU A 106 0.93 -10.93 -11.40
C LEU A 106 2.42 -10.51 -11.22
N ASN A 107 2.80 -9.77 -10.16
CA ASN A 107 4.21 -9.41 -9.89
C ASN A 107 4.45 -8.78 -8.48
N ARG A 108 5.17 -9.45 -7.55
CA ARG A 108 5.84 -8.89 -6.33
C ARG A 108 6.80 -9.91 -5.63
N PRO A 109 8.12 -9.99 -5.89
CA PRO A 109 8.94 -11.08 -5.25
C PRO A 109 10.33 -10.66 -4.70
N TYR A 110 11.00 -11.42 -3.80
CA TYR A 110 12.33 -11.15 -3.13
C TYR A 110 12.44 -9.91 -2.17
N ALA A 111 12.61 -10.09 -0.84
CA ALA A 111 11.70 -9.50 0.16
C ALA A 111 12.26 -8.67 1.36
N PHE A 112 11.35 -7.92 2.01
CA PHE A 112 11.51 -7.50 3.41
C PHE A 112 11.40 -8.69 4.39
N MET A 113 12.13 -8.62 5.51
CA MET A 113 12.12 -9.63 6.57
C MET A 113 10.93 -9.43 7.52
N GLN A 114 9.88 -10.23 7.37
CA GLN A 114 8.66 -10.10 8.17
C GLN A 114 8.85 -10.74 9.55
N CYS A 115 9.07 -9.92 10.58
CA CYS A 115 9.41 -10.37 11.95
C CYS A 115 8.38 -11.30 12.63
N TYR A 116 7.14 -11.36 12.12
CA TYR A 116 6.08 -12.26 12.58
C TYR A 116 5.97 -13.58 11.78
N ILE A 117 6.82 -13.78 10.76
CA ILE A 117 6.92 -15.02 10.00
C ILE A 117 8.23 -15.71 10.41
N VAL A 118 8.09 -16.75 11.22
CA VAL A 118 9.23 -17.44 11.84
C VAL A 118 9.09 -18.95 11.56
N PRO A 119 9.43 -19.43 10.35
CA PRO A 119 9.21 -20.82 9.95
C PRO A 119 9.86 -21.84 10.89
N LYS A 120 11.04 -21.51 11.44
CA LYS A 120 11.75 -22.32 12.45
C LYS A 120 10.98 -22.58 13.76
N GLN A 121 9.90 -21.84 14.06
CA GLN A 121 9.02 -22.12 15.21
C GLN A 121 8.01 -23.23 14.92
N TYR A 122 7.84 -23.65 13.66
CA TYR A 122 6.84 -24.62 13.21
C TYR A 122 7.48 -25.75 12.38
N PRO A 123 8.50 -26.47 12.90
CA PRO A 123 9.33 -27.41 12.14
C PRO A 123 8.52 -28.46 11.37
N ASP A 124 7.57 -29.11 12.04
CA ASP A 124 6.80 -30.22 11.46
C ASP A 124 5.81 -29.73 10.38
N ILE A 125 5.17 -28.58 10.62
CA ILE A 125 4.27 -27.94 9.65
C ILE A 125 5.05 -27.45 8.43
N VAL A 126 6.29 -26.95 8.59
CA VAL A 126 7.11 -26.55 7.45
C VAL A 126 7.53 -27.77 6.63
N ARG A 127 7.98 -28.85 7.29
CA ARG A 127 8.40 -30.10 6.63
C ARG A 127 7.31 -30.79 5.82
N SER A 128 6.03 -30.66 6.20
CA SER A 128 4.93 -31.24 5.40
C SER A 128 4.83 -30.61 3.99
N PHE A 129 5.21 -29.34 3.82
CA PHE A 129 5.14 -28.62 2.54
C PHE A 129 6.44 -28.59 1.73
N ILE A 130 7.61 -28.60 2.40
CA ILE A 130 8.93 -28.55 1.71
C ILE A 130 9.68 -29.89 1.69
N GLY A 131 9.13 -30.93 2.32
CA GLY A 131 9.74 -32.24 2.46
C GLY A 131 10.55 -32.41 3.74
N ASN A 132 11.07 -33.62 3.95
CA ASN A 132 11.81 -33.98 5.16
C ASN A 132 13.25 -33.43 5.15
N VAL A 133 13.35 -32.11 5.34
CA VAL A 133 14.63 -31.37 5.39
C VAL A 133 15.26 -31.37 6.78
N SER A 134 16.58 -31.28 6.85
CA SER A 134 17.34 -31.16 8.10
C SER A 134 17.03 -29.86 8.86
N ASP A 135 17.40 -29.78 10.15
CA ASP A 135 17.25 -28.53 10.92
C ASP A 135 18.11 -27.38 10.36
N ALA A 136 19.22 -27.69 9.69
CA ALA A 136 20.06 -26.71 9.01
C ALA A 136 19.33 -26.10 7.80
N GLU A 137 18.75 -26.94 6.94
CA GLU A 137 17.94 -26.51 5.79
C GLU A 137 16.66 -25.78 6.24
N LEU A 138 16.05 -26.21 7.35
CA LEU A 138 14.91 -25.51 7.96
C LEU A 138 15.29 -24.09 8.43
N ALA A 139 16.53 -23.88 8.88
CA ALA A 139 17.03 -22.56 9.26
C ALA A 139 17.31 -21.64 8.05
N GLU A 140 17.47 -22.19 6.84
CA GLU A 140 17.60 -21.44 5.59
C GLU A 140 16.25 -20.95 5.02
N VAL A 141 15.11 -21.40 5.57
CA VAL A 141 13.78 -20.96 5.14
C VAL A 141 13.59 -19.46 5.46
N PRO A 142 13.45 -18.59 4.44
CA PRO A 142 13.53 -17.15 4.66
C PRO A 142 12.30 -16.59 5.41
N GLN A 143 12.53 -15.68 6.35
CA GLN A 143 11.49 -14.99 7.13
C GLN A 143 10.83 -13.87 6.31
N ILE A 144 10.11 -14.24 5.25
CA ILE A 144 9.65 -13.33 4.21
C ILE A 144 8.21 -13.64 3.80
N GLY A 145 7.59 -12.69 3.10
CA GLY A 145 6.32 -12.90 2.41
C GLY A 145 6.34 -12.28 1.02
N ASN A 146 5.16 -12.28 0.39
CA ASN A 146 4.90 -11.75 -0.96
C ASN A 146 4.95 -10.21 -1.08
N SER A 147 5.14 -9.45 0.01
CA SER A 147 5.19 -7.97 -0.02
C SER A 147 5.88 -7.35 1.21
N PRO A 148 6.68 -6.27 1.07
CA PRO A 148 7.22 -5.71 -0.17
C PRO A 148 8.44 -6.51 -0.67
N THR A 149 8.67 -6.45 -1.98
CA THR A 149 9.44 -7.49 -2.68
C THR A 149 9.91 -7.04 -4.09
N PHE A 150 11.25 -7.00 -4.32
CA PHE A 150 12.10 -6.74 -5.52
C PHE A 150 12.74 -7.93 -6.34
N ILE A 151 12.18 -8.51 -7.43
CA ILE A 151 12.81 -9.63 -8.23
C ILE A 151 12.71 -9.43 -9.77
N SER A 152 13.44 -10.26 -10.53
CA SER A 152 13.29 -10.37 -12.00
C SER A 152 11.99 -11.07 -12.47
N VAL A 153 11.38 -10.58 -13.55
CA VAL A 153 10.21 -11.23 -14.20
C VAL A 153 10.48 -12.71 -14.56
N ARG A 154 11.73 -13.05 -14.90
CA ARG A 154 12.17 -14.42 -15.19
C ARG A 154 11.97 -15.34 -13.99
N ASP A 155 12.36 -14.89 -12.80
CA ASP A 155 12.31 -15.73 -11.59
C ASP A 155 10.90 -15.74 -10.99
N PHE A 156 10.13 -14.65 -11.14
CA PHE A 156 8.71 -14.67 -10.79
C PHE A 156 7.90 -15.67 -11.62
N ARG A 157 8.15 -15.79 -12.93
CA ARG A 157 7.48 -16.81 -13.78
C ARG A 157 7.72 -18.25 -13.31
N LYS A 158 8.85 -18.53 -12.67
CA LYS A 158 9.13 -19.82 -12.04
C LYS A 158 8.42 -19.95 -10.69
N LEU A 159 8.43 -18.90 -9.88
CA LEU A 159 7.87 -18.89 -8.53
C LEU A 159 6.34 -18.95 -8.53
N ALA A 160 5.67 -18.17 -9.37
CA ALA A 160 4.21 -17.97 -9.34
C ALA A 160 3.38 -19.28 -9.32
N PRO A 161 3.60 -20.28 -10.21
CA PRO A 161 2.84 -21.53 -10.15
C PRO A 161 3.17 -22.37 -8.91
N VAL A 162 4.43 -22.35 -8.45
CA VAL A 162 4.84 -23.06 -7.22
C VAL A 162 4.21 -22.40 -5.99
N TRP A 163 4.15 -21.06 -5.96
CA TRP A 163 3.54 -20.27 -4.90
C TRP A 163 2.03 -20.48 -4.83
N TYR A 164 1.33 -20.45 -5.97
CA TYR A 164 -0.09 -20.78 -6.02
C TYR A 164 -0.36 -22.16 -5.44
N ASN A 165 0.31 -23.21 -5.95
CA ASN A 165 0.12 -24.58 -5.47
C ASN A 165 0.45 -24.71 -3.97
N THR A 166 1.59 -24.17 -3.51
CA THR A 166 1.99 -24.21 -2.09
C THR A 166 0.98 -23.53 -1.19
N THR A 167 0.42 -22.39 -1.63
CA THR A 167 -0.61 -21.68 -0.89
C THR A 167 -1.89 -22.50 -0.84
N MET A 168 -2.33 -23.09 -1.95
CA MET A 168 -3.50 -23.97 -2.00
C MET A 168 -3.33 -25.27 -1.19
N ASP A 169 -2.11 -25.79 -1.05
CA ASP A 169 -1.78 -26.90 -0.17
C ASP A 169 -1.94 -26.48 1.31
N ILE A 170 -1.39 -25.31 1.69
CA ILE A 170 -1.47 -24.73 3.03
C ILE A 170 -2.90 -24.42 3.45
N PHE A 171 -3.73 -23.85 2.57
CA PHE A 171 -5.14 -23.52 2.87
C PHE A 171 -6.01 -24.75 3.15
N LYS A 172 -5.61 -25.95 2.69
CA LYS A 172 -6.31 -27.21 2.96
C LYS A 172 -5.86 -27.89 4.26
N ASP A 173 -4.74 -27.46 4.84
CA ASP A 173 -4.19 -28.04 6.06
C ASP A 173 -4.72 -27.29 7.29
N GLU A 174 -5.59 -27.95 8.07
CA GLU A 174 -6.15 -27.36 9.29
C GLU A 174 -5.09 -26.98 10.33
N THR A 175 -3.97 -27.69 10.39
CA THR A 175 -2.89 -27.46 11.37
C THR A 175 -2.14 -26.18 11.01
N ALA A 176 -1.77 -26.04 9.73
CA ALA A 176 -1.19 -24.80 9.20
C ALA A 176 -2.17 -23.62 9.36
N HIS A 177 -3.45 -23.82 9.05
CA HIS A 177 -4.48 -22.79 9.18
C HIS A 177 -4.67 -22.32 10.63
N LYS A 178 -4.65 -23.24 11.61
CA LYS A 178 -4.71 -22.91 13.04
C LYS A 178 -3.43 -22.23 13.55
N ALA A 179 -2.26 -22.63 13.03
CA ALA A 179 -0.97 -22.10 13.46
C ALA A 179 -0.64 -20.71 12.88
N TRP A 180 -0.91 -20.48 11.60
CA TRP A 180 -0.50 -19.28 10.85
C TRP A 180 -1.66 -18.31 10.56
N ASN A 181 -2.91 -18.73 10.72
CA ASN A 181 -4.10 -17.88 10.70
C ASN A 181 -4.18 -16.94 9.48
N TRP A 182 -3.96 -15.63 9.63
CA TRP A 182 -4.12 -14.66 8.54
C TRP A 182 -2.88 -14.46 7.66
N VAL A 183 -1.73 -15.08 7.98
CA VAL A 183 -0.48 -14.95 7.21
C VAL A 183 -0.15 -16.17 6.32
N LEU A 184 -1.14 -17.05 6.08
CA LEU A 184 -0.98 -18.29 5.29
C LEU A 184 -0.35 -18.07 3.91
N GLU A 185 -0.80 -17.06 3.15
CA GLU A 185 -0.26 -16.72 1.83
C GLU A 185 1.21 -16.30 1.87
N MET A 186 1.63 -15.62 2.95
CA MET A 186 3.00 -15.16 3.14
C MET A 186 3.93 -16.32 3.50
N TYR A 187 3.49 -17.26 4.35
CA TYR A 187 4.17 -18.54 4.53
C TYR A 187 4.24 -19.32 3.21
N GLY A 188 3.14 -19.39 2.45
CA GLY A 188 3.10 -19.99 1.12
C GLY A 188 4.11 -19.40 0.15
N TYR A 189 4.31 -18.08 0.18
CA TYR A 189 5.36 -17.40 -0.60
C TYR A 189 6.76 -17.84 -0.15
N SER A 190 7.07 -17.78 1.16
CA SER A 190 8.38 -18.20 1.68
C SER A 190 8.70 -19.66 1.32
N LEU A 191 7.80 -20.59 1.64
CA LEU A 191 7.99 -22.02 1.36
C LEU A 191 8.08 -22.30 -0.15
N ALA A 192 7.38 -21.54 -0.99
CA ALA A 192 7.54 -21.63 -2.44
C ALA A 192 8.92 -21.16 -2.95
N THR A 193 9.56 -20.17 -2.31
CA THR A 193 10.96 -19.84 -2.64
C THR A 193 11.92 -20.98 -2.30
N VAL A 194 11.59 -21.80 -1.29
CA VAL A 194 12.32 -23.02 -0.95
C VAL A 194 12.08 -24.09 -2.02
N ARG A 195 10.81 -24.45 -2.28
CA ARG A 195 10.41 -25.44 -3.30
C ARG A 195 10.92 -25.11 -4.71
N ALA A 196 11.02 -23.82 -5.07
CA ALA A 196 11.52 -23.37 -6.36
C ALA A 196 13.05 -23.16 -6.41
N GLY A 197 13.77 -23.36 -5.30
CA GLY A 197 15.23 -23.11 -5.21
C GLY A 197 15.65 -21.63 -5.21
N LEU A 198 14.70 -20.69 -5.22
CA LEU A 198 14.92 -19.25 -5.34
C LEU A 198 15.29 -18.54 -4.02
N HIS A 199 15.21 -19.24 -2.89
CA HIS A 199 15.79 -18.80 -1.60
C HIS A 199 17.32 -18.67 -1.67
N LYS A 200 18.00 -19.45 -2.53
CA LYS A 200 19.46 -19.44 -2.64
C LYS A 200 19.92 -18.16 -3.34
N GLY A 201 20.66 -17.31 -2.61
CA GLY A 201 21.03 -15.97 -3.06
C GLY A 201 19.95 -14.90 -2.82
N LEU A 202 18.87 -15.24 -2.10
CA LEU A 202 17.94 -14.24 -1.59
C LEU A 202 18.58 -13.41 -0.49
N THR A 203 18.55 -12.09 -0.65
CA THR A 203 19.04 -11.14 0.34
C THR A 203 17.85 -10.40 0.94
N THR A 204 17.74 -10.39 2.26
CA THR A 204 16.77 -9.56 2.99
C THR A 204 17.39 -8.20 3.31
N SER A 205 16.59 -7.13 3.22
CA SER A 205 17.00 -5.78 3.64
C SER A 205 16.16 -5.36 4.84
N VAL A 206 16.83 -5.14 5.98
CA VAL A 206 16.19 -4.72 7.24
C VAL A 206 15.69 -3.27 7.18
N ASN A 207 16.30 -2.42 6.34
CA ASN A 207 15.91 -1.03 6.16
C ASN A 207 15.00 -0.79 4.95
N LEU A 208 14.43 -1.86 4.34
CA LEU A 208 13.49 -1.69 3.23
C LEU A 208 12.14 -1.11 3.67
N LEU A 209 11.61 -1.50 4.83
CA LEU A 209 10.26 -1.13 5.29
C LEU A 209 10.20 -0.95 6.81
N ALA A 210 9.82 0.25 7.26
CA ALA A 210 9.51 0.52 8.65
C ALA A 210 8.09 0.05 9.02
N HIS A 211 7.91 -0.42 10.25
CA HIS A 211 6.65 -0.89 10.82
C HIS A 211 6.23 -0.07 12.05
N PRO A 212 5.79 1.19 11.90
CA PRO A 212 5.16 1.93 12.99
C PRO A 212 3.92 1.17 13.50
N PRO A 213 3.68 1.10 14.82
CA PRO A 213 4.36 1.82 15.90
C PRO A 213 5.60 1.11 16.48
N PHE A 214 6.00 -0.05 15.95
CA PHE A 214 7.10 -0.87 16.49
C PHE A 214 8.48 -0.28 16.16
N ASP A 215 8.68 0.14 14.92
CA ASP A 215 9.81 1.01 14.57
C ASP A 215 9.50 2.44 15.02
N THR A 216 10.44 3.06 15.74
CA THR A 216 10.27 4.37 16.38
C THR A 216 11.17 5.47 15.82
N SER A 217 12.18 5.11 15.03
CA SER A 217 13.23 5.98 14.49
C SER A 217 13.36 5.80 12.99
N GLU A 218 13.74 6.86 12.27
CA GLU A 218 13.90 6.86 10.81
C GLU A 218 15.05 5.97 10.28
N GLN A 219 15.91 5.47 11.18
CA GLN A 219 17.00 4.54 10.87
C GLN A 219 16.72 3.13 11.39
N ALA A 220 17.02 2.13 10.57
CA ALA A 220 16.96 0.73 10.95
C ALA A 220 18.17 0.31 11.79
N SER A 221 18.18 -0.94 12.27
CA SER A 221 19.25 -1.52 13.10
C SER A 221 20.65 -1.56 12.44
N ASN A 222 20.74 -1.37 11.12
CA ASN A 222 22.00 -1.25 10.37
C ASN A 222 22.48 0.22 10.19
N GLY A 223 21.82 1.20 10.84
CA GLY A 223 22.13 2.63 10.73
C GLY A 223 21.75 3.28 9.41
N GLN A 224 21.07 2.56 8.51
CA GLN A 224 20.57 3.09 7.23
C GLN A 224 19.14 3.60 7.38
N PRO A 225 18.73 4.65 6.63
CA PRO A 225 17.35 5.11 6.62
C PRO A 225 16.41 4.05 6.05
N PHE A 226 15.16 4.05 6.50
CA PHE A 226 14.11 3.24 5.91
C PHE A 226 13.61 3.81 4.56
N TYR A 227 13.38 2.94 3.57
CA TYR A 227 12.92 3.38 2.24
C TYR A 227 11.39 3.44 2.07
N ILE A 228 10.63 2.70 2.89
CA ILE A 228 9.17 2.61 2.81
C ILE A 228 8.59 2.68 4.23
N LEU A 229 7.44 3.35 4.39
CA LEU A 229 6.68 3.39 5.65
C LEU A 229 5.44 2.50 5.56
N HIS A 230 5.32 1.48 6.42
CA HIS A 230 4.17 0.57 6.39
C HIS A 230 2.97 1.13 7.16
N LEU A 231 2.04 1.76 6.44
CA LEU A 231 0.76 2.19 7.01
C LEU A 231 -0.20 1.00 7.18
N THR A 232 0.03 0.14 8.16
CA THR A 232 -0.84 -1.04 8.43
C THR A 232 -1.34 -1.15 9.87
N TYR A 233 -0.48 -0.96 10.88
CA TYR A 233 -0.86 -1.22 12.27
C TYR A 233 -1.60 -0.02 12.88
N PRO A 234 -2.58 -0.26 13.79
CA PRO A 234 -3.10 0.79 14.64
C PRO A 234 -1.97 1.34 15.53
N MET A 235 -1.77 2.65 15.50
CA MET A 235 -0.83 3.34 16.37
C MET A 235 -1.60 3.85 17.59
N ARG A 236 -1.53 3.13 18.70
CA ARG A 236 -2.20 3.48 19.96
C ARG A 236 -1.16 3.71 21.06
N TYR A 237 -1.18 4.87 21.70
CA TYR A 237 -0.23 5.22 22.76
C TYR A 237 -0.93 5.63 24.05
N ASN A 238 -0.41 5.15 25.18
CA ASN A 238 -0.90 5.46 26.51
C ASN A 238 -0.32 6.78 27.06
N LYS A 239 -0.72 7.15 28.28
CA LYS A 239 -0.27 8.39 28.97
C LYS A 239 1.24 8.49 29.24
N THR A 240 1.99 7.39 29.15
CA THR A 240 3.45 7.38 29.29
C THR A 240 4.18 7.31 27.94
N GLY A 241 3.45 7.44 26.82
CA GLY A 241 4.00 7.35 25.47
C GLY A 241 4.31 5.92 24.99
N GLY A 242 3.92 4.90 25.75
CA GLY A 242 4.11 3.49 25.38
C GLY A 242 3.00 2.96 24.48
N VAL A 243 3.35 2.07 23.55
CA VAL A 243 2.40 1.38 22.66
C VAL A 243 1.48 0.48 23.47
N VAL A 244 0.18 0.49 23.16
CA VAL A 244 -0.84 -0.38 23.79
C VAL A 244 -1.72 -1.06 22.75
N ASN A 245 -2.24 -2.24 23.06
CA ASN A 245 -3.11 -2.97 22.14
C ASN A 245 -4.59 -2.50 22.21
N SER A 246 -5.01 -2.01 23.38
CA SER A 246 -6.39 -1.59 23.65
C SER A 246 -6.58 -0.08 23.52
N GLU A 247 -7.65 0.33 22.84
CA GLU A 247 -8.05 1.72 22.68
C GLU A 247 -8.43 2.38 24.01
N LEU A 248 -9.05 1.64 24.93
CA LEU A 248 -9.39 2.10 26.29
C LEU A 248 -8.15 2.49 27.14
N GLN A 249 -6.96 2.02 26.75
CA GLN A 249 -5.70 2.35 27.41
C GLN A 249 -4.93 3.47 26.69
N SER A 250 -5.42 3.91 25.54
CA SER A 250 -4.78 4.93 24.71
C SER A 250 -5.27 6.33 25.08
N ILE A 251 -4.36 7.32 25.07
CA ILE A 251 -4.69 8.75 25.09
C ILE A 251 -4.63 9.38 23.69
N TRP A 252 -4.03 8.66 22.76
CA TRP A 252 -3.96 9.02 21.34
C TRP A 252 -3.96 7.73 20.52
N THR A 253 -4.78 7.71 19.48
CA THR A 253 -4.92 6.58 18.56
C THR A 253 -5.03 7.10 17.13
N PHE A 254 -4.34 6.44 16.22
CA PHE A 254 -4.63 6.47 14.78
C PHE A 254 -4.74 5.03 14.26
N ASP A 255 -5.90 4.66 13.72
CA ASP A 255 -6.09 3.43 12.95
C ASP A 255 -6.77 3.79 11.62
N LYS A 256 -6.09 3.51 10.50
CA LYS A 256 -6.62 3.78 9.17
C LYS A 256 -7.95 3.04 8.88
N ARG A 257 -8.27 1.99 9.65
CA ARG A 257 -9.51 1.19 9.52
C ARG A 257 -10.77 1.96 9.92
N VAL A 258 -10.66 2.98 10.77
CA VAL A 258 -11.77 3.91 11.06
C VAL A 258 -12.27 4.60 9.78
N TYR A 259 -11.37 4.77 8.81
CA TYR A 259 -11.64 5.35 7.50
C TYR A 259 -11.85 4.27 6.41
N GLN A 260 -12.45 3.13 6.75
CA GLN A 260 -12.90 2.12 5.77
C GLN A 260 -14.17 2.54 5.02
N GLU A 261 -15.04 3.31 5.66
CA GLU A 261 -16.32 3.80 5.11
C GLU A 261 -16.49 5.33 5.25
N SER A 262 -15.45 6.01 5.72
CA SER A 262 -15.37 7.46 5.88
C SER A 262 -14.00 7.98 5.38
N VAL A 263 -13.88 9.30 5.18
CA VAL A 263 -12.64 9.96 4.75
C VAL A 263 -11.97 10.60 5.97
N PRO A 264 -10.65 10.53 6.14
CA PRO A 264 -9.98 11.26 7.22
C PRO A 264 -10.13 12.78 7.03
N PRO A 265 -10.54 13.54 8.06
CA PRO A 265 -10.62 15.00 7.97
C PRO A 265 -9.23 15.64 7.88
N ARG A 266 -9.17 16.92 7.50
CA ARG A 266 -7.98 17.76 7.66
C ARG A 266 -7.64 17.93 9.14
N GLY A 267 -6.36 18.19 9.44
CA GLY A 267 -5.92 18.56 10.78
C GLY A 267 -6.02 17.43 11.81
N LEU A 268 -5.74 16.18 11.41
CA LEU A 268 -5.58 15.04 12.31
C LEU A 268 -4.61 15.39 13.44
N ALA A 269 -5.01 15.13 14.68
CA ALA A 269 -4.22 15.47 15.86
C ALA A 269 -2.87 14.73 15.86
N LEU A 270 -1.77 15.47 16.02
CA LEU A 270 -0.44 14.90 16.18
C LEU A 270 -0.32 14.12 17.50
N PRO A 271 0.53 13.08 17.58
CA PRO A 271 0.83 12.39 18.84
C PRO A 271 1.26 13.38 19.93
N PRO A 272 0.79 13.27 21.18
CA PRO A 272 1.17 14.18 22.26
C PRO A 272 2.69 14.11 22.53
N PRO A 273 3.36 15.15 23.06
CA PRO A 273 4.83 15.21 23.20
C PRO A 273 5.49 14.07 23.98
N VAL A 274 4.72 13.34 24.79
CA VAL A 274 5.15 12.13 25.51
C VAL A 274 5.43 10.94 24.58
N VAL A 275 4.77 10.87 23.41
CA VAL A 275 5.00 9.83 22.40
C VAL A 275 6.32 10.09 21.68
N LYS A 276 7.31 9.22 21.90
CA LYS A 276 8.63 9.25 21.27
C LYS A 276 8.72 8.22 20.13
N ASN A 277 7.88 8.41 19.12
CA ASN A 277 7.92 7.67 17.86
C ASN A 277 7.83 8.70 16.73
N ASP A 278 8.91 8.84 15.96
CA ASP A 278 9.03 9.88 14.95
C ASP A 278 8.19 9.53 13.71
N PHE A 279 8.11 8.26 13.34
CA PHE A 279 7.23 7.81 12.25
C PHE A 279 5.75 8.06 12.51
N ALA A 280 5.28 7.90 13.75
CA ALA A 280 3.90 8.21 14.09
C ALA A 280 3.58 9.71 13.90
N ARG A 281 4.56 10.59 14.11
CA ARG A 281 4.44 12.03 13.81
C ARG A 281 4.52 12.28 12.30
N LEU A 282 5.50 11.67 11.63
CA LEU A 282 5.73 11.81 10.20
C LEU A 282 4.51 11.38 9.38
N ILE A 283 3.91 10.23 9.69
CA ILE A 283 2.69 9.74 9.03
C ILE A 283 1.55 10.77 9.14
N ILE A 284 1.31 11.30 10.34
CA ILE A 284 0.21 12.25 10.57
C ILE A 284 0.49 13.60 9.90
N ASN A 285 1.74 14.07 9.93
CA ASN A 285 2.18 15.23 9.14
C ASN A 285 1.97 15.01 7.64
N MET A 286 2.36 13.85 7.10
CA MET A 286 2.22 13.53 5.68
C MET A 286 0.75 13.42 5.24
N LEU A 287 -0.13 12.90 6.11
CA LEU A 287 -1.57 12.89 5.89
C LEU A 287 -2.11 14.31 5.91
N ASN A 288 -1.82 15.10 6.95
CA ASN A 288 -2.27 16.48 7.06
C ASN A 288 -1.78 17.37 5.92
N GLU A 289 -0.54 17.21 5.47
CA GLU A 289 0.00 18.01 4.36
C GLU A 289 -0.72 17.69 3.05
N ALA A 290 -0.94 16.41 2.74
CA ALA A 290 -1.67 15.99 1.56
C ALA A 290 -3.16 16.40 1.63
N THR A 291 -3.87 16.14 2.73
CA THR A 291 -5.28 16.53 2.87
C THR A 291 -5.47 18.04 2.88
N ASN A 292 -4.49 18.81 3.37
CA ASN A 292 -4.52 20.27 3.27
C ASN A 292 -4.30 20.79 1.84
N ALA A 293 -3.44 20.13 1.05
CA ALA A 293 -3.10 20.57 -0.30
C ALA A 293 -4.09 20.08 -1.39
N ILE A 294 -4.71 18.91 -1.21
CA ILE A 294 -5.66 18.37 -2.19
C ILE A 294 -6.94 19.25 -2.19
N PRO A 295 -7.38 19.79 -3.34
CA PRO A 295 -8.63 20.54 -3.43
C PRO A 295 -9.83 19.70 -3.02
N CYS A 296 -10.92 20.36 -2.63
CA CYS A 296 -12.21 19.70 -2.39
C CYS A 296 -12.22 18.63 -1.29
N TRP A 297 -11.19 18.55 -0.43
CA TRP A 297 -11.12 17.49 0.58
C TRP A 297 -12.27 17.52 1.58
N ASP A 298 -12.74 18.71 1.99
CA ASP A 298 -13.79 18.82 3.02
C ASP A 298 -15.17 18.45 2.46
N GLU A 299 -15.43 18.78 1.19
CA GLU A 299 -16.59 18.32 0.44
C GLU A 299 -16.54 16.79 0.22
N TYR A 300 -15.35 16.24 -0.05
CA TYR A 300 -15.14 14.80 -0.13
C TYR A 300 -15.37 14.10 1.22
N VAL A 301 -14.98 14.72 2.35
CA VAL A 301 -15.28 14.22 3.71
C VAL A 301 -16.78 14.21 3.97
N ALA A 302 -17.51 15.26 3.57
CA ALA A 302 -18.96 15.36 3.76
C ALA A 302 -19.76 14.40 2.86
N THR A 303 -19.45 14.36 1.56
CA THR A 303 -20.24 13.64 0.54
C THR A 303 -19.77 12.22 0.26
N ARG A 304 -18.53 11.90 0.63
CA ARG A 304 -17.81 10.67 0.24
C ARG A 304 -17.65 10.50 -1.27
N LYS A 305 -17.70 11.60 -2.04
CA LYS A 305 -17.48 11.62 -3.49
C LYS A 305 -16.39 12.60 -3.88
N VAL A 306 -15.54 12.22 -4.82
CA VAL A 306 -14.56 13.12 -5.43
C VAL A 306 -15.31 14.12 -6.32
N THR A 307 -14.94 15.39 -6.20
CA THR A 307 -15.52 16.50 -6.97
C THR A 307 -14.45 17.55 -7.22
N THR A 308 -14.59 18.28 -8.34
CA THR A 308 -13.76 19.44 -8.70
C THR A 308 -14.46 20.77 -8.41
N ALA A 309 -15.77 20.75 -8.17
CA ALA A 309 -16.58 21.92 -7.88
C ALA A 309 -16.87 21.98 -6.38
N CYS A 310 -16.21 22.90 -5.67
CA CYS A 310 -16.38 23.08 -4.23
C CYS A 310 -16.74 24.52 -3.86
N PRO A 311 -17.49 24.69 -2.75
CA PRO A 311 -17.73 26.02 -2.20
C PRO A 311 -16.40 26.75 -1.93
N PRO A 312 -16.31 28.06 -2.19
CA PRO A 312 -15.13 28.84 -1.81
C PRO A 312 -14.92 28.72 -0.29
N SER A 313 -13.68 28.44 0.11
CA SER A 313 -13.32 28.21 1.51
C SER A 313 -13.74 29.38 2.40
N GLN A 314 -14.50 29.12 3.46
CA GLN A 314 -14.98 30.16 4.40
C GLN A 314 -13.86 30.81 5.25
N SER A 315 -12.61 30.38 5.08
CA SER A 315 -11.43 30.82 5.81
C SER A 315 -10.62 31.91 5.09
N ALA A 316 -11.27 33.04 4.77
CA ALA A 316 -10.60 34.28 4.38
C ALA A 316 -11.46 35.53 4.67
N VAL A 317 -12.05 35.63 5.87
CA VAL A 317 -12.51 36.93 6.38
C VAL A 317 -11.28 37.76 6.74
N THR A 318 -10.73 38.45 5.75
CA THR A 318 -9.73 39.49 5.97
C THR A 318 -10.43 40.63 6.72
N THR A 319 -10.27 40.66 8.04
CA THR A 319 -10.74 41.78 8.87
C THR A 319 -9.89 43.00 8.54
N THR A 320 -10.30 43.77 7.55
CA THR A 320 -9.65 45.02 7.16
C THR A 320 -9.87 46.05 8.26
N THR A 321 -9.01 46.05 9.27
CA THR A 321 -9.02 47.05 10.34
C THR A 321 -8.73 48.41 9.73
N THR A 322 -9.78 49.24 9.57
CA THR A 322 -9.66 50.63 9.17
C THR A 322 -8.92 51.41 10.26
N LEU A 323 -7.63 51.63 10.03
CA LEU A 323 -6.84 52.63 10.75
C LEU A 323 -7.39 54.02 10.38
N ALA A 324 -8.30 54.53 11.20
CA ALA A 324 -8.73 55.91 11.12
C ALA A 324 -7.56 56.83 11.46
N THR A 325 -7.03 57.53 10.46
CA THR A 325 -6.05 58.61 10.64
C THR A 325 -6.73 59.80 11.31
N ALA A 326 -6.65 59.88 12.64
CA ALA A 326 -6.93 61.12 13.36
C ALA A 326 -5.75 62.07 13.19
N ASN A 327 -5.96 63.19 12.49
CA ASN A 327 -4.98 64.26 12.40
C ASN A 327 -5.71 65.61 12.38
N GLN A 328 -5.31 66.51 13.28
CA GLN A 328 -5.65 67.94 13.34
C GLN A 328 -7.11 68.32 13.68
N ALA A 329 -7.35 68.72 14.93
CA ALA A 329 -7.25 70.14 15.33
C ALA A 329 -6.87 70.24 16.82
#